data_AF-A0A535F459-F1
#
_entry.id   AF-A0A535F459-F1
#
_cell.length_a   1.000
_cell.length_b   1.000
_cell.length_c   1.000
_cell.angle_alpha   90.00
_cell.angle_beta   90.00
_cell.angle_gamma   90.00
#
_symmetry.space_group_name_H-M   'P 1'
#
loop_
_entity.id
_entity.type
_entity.pdbx_description
1 polymer ?
#
loop_
_entity_poly.entity_id
_entity_poly.type
_entity_poly.pdbx_seq_one_letter_code
_entity_poly.pdbx_strand_id
1 'polypeptide(L)'
;MKTEYGLESSEEISVMADYRAYAVACIEALYGWYNTENGLWDSMGWWNAANAIEALIDHALVTGTDFSASVITNTFERNVKSKFFSNYYDDEGWWALAWIKAYDWTKDKRYLASAETIFEDLCKGWDDVCGGGLWWKKDRTY
;
A
#
# COMPACT_ATOMS: atom_id res chain seq x y z
N MET A 1 5.87 12.29 -41.61
CA MET A 1 7.10 12.98 -41.17
C MET A 1 7.07 12.96 -39.64
N LYS A 2 7.92 12.13 -39.00
CA LYS A 2 7.98 11.98 -37.54
C LYS A 2 8.81 13.11 -36.94
N THR A 3 8.32 13.75 -35.89
CA THR A 3 9.10 14.67 -35.05
C THR A 3 9.75 13.90 -33.90
N GLU A 4 10.85 14.44 -33.41
CA GLU A 4 11.87 13.82 -32.54
C GLU A 4 11.42 13.56 -31.08
N TYR A 5 10.11 13.65 -30.78
CA TYR A 5 9.58 13.58 -29.41
C TYR A 5 8.41 12.60 -29.20
N GLY A 6 8.05 11.75 -30.17
CA GLY A 6 7.08 10.67 -29.95
C GLY A 6 5.73 11.15 -29.38
N LEU A 7 5.14 12.18 -29.99
CA LEU A 7 3.85 12.72 -29.55
C LEU A 7 2.72 11.71 -29.81
N GLU A 8 2.10 11.25 -28.73
CA GLU A 8 0.88 10.44 -28.71
C GLU A 8 -0.28 11.19 -29.37
N SER A 9 -1.14 10.45 -30.07
CA SER A 9 -2.26 10.98 -30.85
C SER A 9 -3.24 11.80 -29.99
N SER A 10 -4.02 12.70 -30.61
CA SER A 10 -5.03 13.48 -29.89
C SER A 10 -6.09 12.62 -29.17
N GLU A 11 -6.36 11.42 -29.70
CA GLU A 11 -7.19 10.41 -29.05
C GLU A 11 -6.51 9.83 -27.81
N GLU A 12 -5.22 9.45 -27.90
CA GLU A 12 -4.45 8.99 -26.72
C GLU A 12 -4.36 10.06 -25.63
N ILE A 13 -4.13 11.32 -26.00
CA ILE A 13 -4.14 12.45 -25.04
C ILE A 13 -5.51 12.60 -24.37
N SER A 14 -6.61 12.47 -25.12
CA SER A 14 -7.97 12.56 -24.58
C SER A 14 -8.32 11.40 -23.65
N VAL A 15 -7.87 10.19 -23.98
CA VAL A 15 -8.11 8.97 -23.18
C VAL A 15 -7.27 8.97 -21.91
N MET A 16 -6.00 9.40 -21.97
CA MET A 16 -5.17 9.57 -20.78
C MET A 16 -5.69 10.64 -19.82
N ALA A 17 -6.25 11.73 -20.35
CA ALA A 17 -6.92 12.74 -19.54
C ALA A 17 -8.10 12.15 -18.76
N ASP A 18 -8.81 11.19 -19.36
CA ASP A 18 -9.94 10.48 -18.74
C ASP A 18 -9.47 9.55 -17.60
N TYR A 19 -8.44 8.73 -17.84
CA TYR A 19 -7.90 7.84 -16.79
C TYR A 19 -7.32 8.58 -15.59
N ARG A 20 -6.66 9.73 -15.81
CA ARG A 20 -6.18 10.56 -14.70
C ARG A 20 -7.34 11.14 -13.88
N ALA A 21 -8.41 11.59 -14.54
CA ALA A 21 -9.60 12.08 -13.87
C ALA A 21 -10.29 10.98 -13.03
N TYR A 22 -10.40 9.76 -13.57
CA TYR A 22 -10.93 8.61 -12.80
C TYR A 22 -10.05 8.26 -11.61
N ALA A 23 -8.73 8.25 -11.76
CA ALA A 23 -7.81 7.96 -10.66
C ALA A 23 -7.95 8.99 -9.52
N VAL A 24 -8.04 10.28 -9.86
CA VAL A 24 -8.28 11.35 -8.87
C VAL A 24 -9.62 11.14 -8.16
N ALA A 25 -10.71 10.88 -8.90
CA ALA A 25 -12.02 10.65 -8.30
C ALA A 25 -12.05 9.41 -7.38
N CYS A 26 -11.36 8.33 -7.74
CA CYS A 26 -11.22 7.14 -6.89
C CYS A 26 -10.48 7.45 -5.59
N ILE A 27 -9.40 8.23 -5.67
CA ILE A 27 -8.64 8.65 -4.49
C ILE A 27 -9.49 9.58 -3.60
N GLU A 28 -10.21 10.55 -4.17
CA GLU A 28 -11.13 11.42 -3.41
C GLU A 28 -12.21 10.62 -2.69
N ALA A 29 -12.79 9.61 -3.34
CA ALA A 29 -13.75 8.70 -2.70
C ALA A 29 -13.08 7.93 -1.55
N LEU A 30 -11.86 7.41 -1.76
CA LEU A 30 -11.09 6.70 -0.74
C LEU A 30 -10.83 7.58 0.49
N TYR A 31 -10.49 8.86 0.30
CA TYR A 31 -10.33 9.83 1.40
C TYR A 31 -11.61 10.01 2.22
N GLY A 32 -12.78 9.90 1.58
CA GLY A 32 -14.08 10.08 2.25
C GLY A 32 -14.35 9.07 3.38
N TRP A 33 -13.68 7.92 3.36
CA TRP A 33 -13.77 6.91 4.44
C TRP A 33 -12.58 6.93 5.40
N TYR A 34 -11.60 7.80 5.19
CA TYR A 34 -10.41 7.84 6.04
C TYR A 34 -10.71 8.48 7.40
N ASN A 35 -10.44 7.73 8.45
CA ASN A 35 -10.57 8.16 9.82
C ASN A 35 -9.20 8.58 10.37
N THR A 36 -9.04 9.88 10.60
CA THR A 36 -7.77 10.46 11.04
C THR A 36 -7.41 10.09 12.49
N GLU A 37 -8.39 9.72 13.32
CA GLU A 37 -8.16 9.38 14.73
C GLU A 37 -7.42 8.04 14.87
N ASN A 38 -7.83 7.04 14.09
CA ASN A 38 -7.23 5.70 14.09
C ASN A 38 -6.25 5.47 12.93
N GLY A 39 -6.23 6.35 11.93
CA GLY A 39 -5.35 6.26 10.78
C GLY A 39 -5.72 5.14 9.80
N LEU A 40 -6.99 4.75 9.73
CA LEU A 40 -7.49 3.67 8.87
C LEU A 40 -8.77 4.12 8.15
N TRP A 41 -9.30 3.27 7.27
CA TRP A 41 -10.57 3.50 6.59
C TRP A 41 -11.71 2.79 7.31
N ASP A 42 -12.78 3.54 7.60
CA ASP A 42 -13.94 3.00 8.28
C ASP A 42 -14.57 1.86 7.45
N SER A 43 -14.90 0.76 8.12
CA SER A 43 -15.47 -0.47 7.52
C SER A 43 -14.58 -1.22 6.50
N MET A 44 -13.35 -0.78 6.25
CA MET A 44 -12.48 -1.36 5.21
C MET A 44 -11.79 -2.65 5.64
N GLY A 45 -11.55 -2.88 6.93
CA GLY A 45 -10.78 -4.04 7.41
C GLY A 45 -9.27 -3.84 7.30
N TRP A 46 -8.51 -4.63 8.07
CA TRP A 46 -7.10 -4.36 8.37
C TRP A 46 -6.18 -4.43 7.15
N TRP A 47 -6.14 -5.56 6.44
CA TRP A 47 -5.25 -5.74 5.28
C TRP A 47 -5.68 -4.90 4.06
N ASN A 48 -6.98 -4.61 3.93
CA ASN A 48 -7.48 -3.71 2.89
C ASN A 48 -6.95 -2.27 3.08
N ALA A 49 -6.73 -1.83 4.34
CA ALA A 49 -6.12 -0.53 4.60
C ALA A 49 -4.67 -0.46 4.11
N ALA A 50 -3.91 -1.57 4.13
CA ALA A 50 -2.58 -1.63 3.53
C ALA A 50 -2.63 -1.44 2.00
N ASN A 51 -3.62 -2.07 1.33
CA ASN A 51 -3.84 -1.90 -0.10
C ASN A 51 -4.27 -0.47 -0.46
N ALA A 52 -5.05 0.20 0.40
CA ALA A 52 -5.40 1.61 0.24
C ALA A 52 -4.16 2.52 0.31
N ILE A 53 -3.21 2.21 1.20
CA ILE A 53 -1.92 2.91 1.28
C ILE A 53 -1.11 2.72 -0.01
N GLU A 54 -1.02 1.50 -0.54
CA GLU A 54 -0.33 1.26 -1.81
C GLU A 54 -0.96 2.04 -2.97
N ALA A 55 -2.30 2.04 -3.09
CA ALA A 55 -3.01 2.79 -4.11
C ALA A 55 -2.75 4.31 -4.03
N LEU A 56 -2.68 4.85 -2.81
CA LEU A 56 -2.33 6.26 -2.59
C LEU A 56 -0.89 6.57 -3.01
N ILE A 57 0.07 5.69 -2.70
CA ILE A 57 1.47 5.87 -3.11
C ILE A 57 1.58 5.78 -4.64
N ASP A 58 0.94 4.80 -5.28
CA ASP A 58 0.95 4.66 -6.74
C ASP A 58 0.35 5.89 -7.42
N HIS A 59 -0.78 6.40 -6.91
CA HIS A 59 -1.36 7.63 -7.41
C HIS A 59 -0.40 8.82 -7.25
N ALA A 60 0.26 8.96 -6.10
CA ALA A 60 1.23 10.03 -5.87
C ALA A 60 2.44 9.94 -6.82
N LEU A 61 2.96 8.74 -7.08
CA LEU A 61 4.06 8.49 -8.02
C LEU A 61 3.69 8.84 -9.46
N VAL A 62 2.47 8.52 -9.90
CA VAL A 62 2.01 8.79 -11.27
C VAL A 62 1.66 10.26 -11.49
N THR A 63 1.04 10.90 -10.50
CA THR A 63 0.51 12.27 -10.66
C THR A 63 1.44 13.37 -10.16
N GLY A 64 2.46 13.02 -9.36
CA GLY A 64 3.39 13.96 -8.73
C GLY A 64 2.78 14.77 -7.59
N THR A 65 1.63 14.35 -7.04
CA THR A 65 0.93 15.09 -5.96
C THR A 65 1.26 14.54 -4.58
N ASP A 66 1.49 15.44 -3.61
CA ASP A 66 1.90 15.11 -2.24
C ASP A 66 0.73 14.89 -1.25
N PHE A 67 -0.52 14.93 -1.72
CA PHE A 67 -1.71 14.83 -0.85
C PHE A 67 -1.74 13.54 0.00
N SER A 68 -1.04 12.50 -0.43
CA SER A 68 -0.99 11.19 0.23
C SER A 68 -0.01 11.11 1.41
N ALA A 69 0.98 12.00 1.51
CA ALA A 69 2.03 11.89 2.53
C ALA A 69 1.51 11.96 3.97
N SER A 70 0.52 12.83 4.22
CA SER A 70 -0.08 13.00 5.55
C SER A 70 -0.88 11.77 5.98
N VAL A 71 -1.62 11.14 5.06
CA VAL A 71 -2.36 9.89 5.32
C VAL A 71 -1.40 8.76 5.60
N ILE A 72 -0.37 8.58 4.76
CA ILE A 72 0.62 7.51 4.93
C ILE A 72 1.34 7.65 6.28
N THR A 73 1.74 8.88 6.63
CA THR A 73 2.38 9.19 7.92
C THR A 73 1.43 8.92 9.09
N ASN A 74 0.20 9.43 9.04
CA ASN A 74 -0.76 9.24 10.13
C ASN A 74 -1.12 7.76 10.31
N THR A 75 -1.40 7.03 9.23
CA THR A 75 -1.66 5.59 9.28
C THR A 75 -0.52 4.84 9.94
N PHE A 76 0.72 5.17 9.58
CA PHE A 76 1.90 4.57 10.21
C PHE A 76 1.99 4.90 11.70
N GLU A 77 1.93 6.17 12.07
CA GLU A 77 2.12 6.63 13.44
C GLU A 77 1.07 6.11 14.41
N ARG A 78 -0.19 5.96 13.95
CA ARG A 78 -1.27 5.40 14.75
C ARG A 78 -1.12 3.91 15.01
N ASN A 79 -0.44 3.19 14.13
CA ASN A 79 -0.49 1.73 14.10
C ASN A 79 0.86 1.04 14.31
N VAL A 80 2.01 1.74 14.20
CA VAL A 80 3.35 1.15 14.32
C VAL A 80 3.59 0.46 15.67
N LYS A 81 2.87 0.84 16.72
CA LYS A 81 2.95 0.18 18.05
C LYS A 81 2.51 -1.29 18.01
N SER A 82 1.57 -1.66 17.14
CA SER A 82 1.17 -3.06 16.95
C SER A 82 2.16 -3.85 16.10
N LYS A 83 3.19 -3.18 15.56
CA LYS A 83 4.12 -3.70 14.54
C LYS A 83 3.43 -4.17 13.26
N PHE A 84 2.17 -3.78 13.08
CA PHE A 84 1.29 -4.25 12.01
C PHE A 84 1.05 -5.77 12.02
N PHE A 85 1.27 -6.42 13.17
CA PHE A 85 1.05 -7.84 13.30
C PHE A 85 -0.44 -8.19 13.31
N SER A 86 -0.75 -9.36 12.76
CA SER A 86 -2.07 -9.97 12.71
C SER A 86 -1.96 -11.45 13.14
N ASN A 87 -3.09 -12.15 13.20
CA ASN A 87 -3.09 -13.62 13.29
C ASN A 87 -2.90 -14.28 11.91
N TYR A 88 -3.01 -13.50 10.84
CA TYR A 88 -2.94 -13.95 9.46
C TYR A 88 -1.64 -13.41 8.83
N TYR A 89 -0.88 -14.30 8.19
CA TYR A 89 0.42 -13.94 7.61
C TYR A 89 0.25 -13.18 6.29
N ASP A 90 -0.84 -13.37 5.56
CA ASP A 90 -1.17 -12.56 4.37
C ASP A 90 -1.50 -11.11 4.76
N ASP A 91 -2.28 -10.89 5.82
CA ASP A 91 -2.53 -9.54 6.37
C ASP A 91 -1.24 -8.79 6.69
N GLU A 92 -0.28 -9.48 7.32
CA GLU A 92 1.05 -8.96 7.60
C GLU A 92 1.83 -8.67 6.31
N GLY A 93 1.81 -9.61 5.36
CA GLY A 93 2.44 -9.46 4.05
C GLY A 93 1.99 -8.21 3.30
N TRP A 94 0.69 -7.90 3.31
CA TRP A 94 0.16 -6.68 2.71
C TRP A 94 0.74 -5.40 3.34
N TRP A 95 0.88 -5.36 4.67
CA TRP A 95 1.53 -4.22 5.34
C TRP A 95 3.02 -4.13 5.04
N ALA A 96 3.73 -5.26 4.94
CA ALA A 96 5.14 -5.25 4.55
C ALA A 96 5.34 -4.64 3.16
N LEU A 97 4.52 -5.02 2.17
CA LEU A 97 4.56 -4.46 0.82
C LEU A 97 4.27 -2.94 0.82
N ALA A 98 3.23 -2.52 1.55
CA ALA A 98 2.89 -1.11 1.70
C ALA A 98 4.06 -0.28 2.27
N TRP A 99 4.76 -0.80 3.28
CA TRP A 99 5.89 -0.09 3.89
C TRP A 99 7.17 -0.13 3.06
N ILE A 100 7.42 -1.19 2.28
CA ILE A 100 8.48 -1.19 1.27
C ILE A 100 8.22 -0.09 0.24
N LYS A 101 6.99 -0.01 -0.28
CA LYS A 101 6.61 1.01 -1.27
C LYS A 101 6.71 2.44 -0.68
N ALA A 102 6.30 2.62 0.58
CA ALA A 102 6.43 3.91 1.28
C ALA A 102 7.90 4.30 1.48
N TYR A 103 8.78 3.34 1.81
CA TYR A 103 10.22 3.57 1.84
C TYR A 103 10.75 3.94 0.46
N ASP A 104 10.35 3.24 -0.59
CA ASP A 104 10.83 3.52 -1.94
C ASP A 104 10.48 4.93 -2.41
N TRP A 105 9.28 5.41 -2.07
CA TRP A 105 8.82 6.76 -2.39
C TRP A 105 9.48 7.85 -1.53
N THR A 106 9.50 7.68 -0.20
CA THR A 106 9.90 8.75 0.74
C THR A 106 11.36 8.71 1.16
N LYS A 107 11.99 7.54 1.06
CA LYS A 107 13.29 7.18 1.66
C LYS A 107 13.34 7.30 3.19
N ASP A 108 12.21 7.39 3.87
CA ASP A 108 12.14 7.34 5.34
C ASP A 108 12.36 5.91 5.83
N LYS A 109 13.49 5.68 6.50
CA LYS A 109 13.93 4.37 6.99
C LYS A 109 12.99 3.73 8.00
N ARG A 110 12.08 4.50 8.63
CA ARG A 110 11.08 3.93 9.56
C ARG A 110 10.17 2.93 8.87
N TYR A 111 9.80 3.19 7.62
CA TYR A 111 8.96 2.26 6.85
C TYR A 111 9.71 0.97 6.52
N LEU A 112 10.97 1.08 6.08
CA LEU A 112 11.81 -0.09 5.82
C LEU A 112 11.99 -0.96 7.07
N ALA A 113 12.28 -0.33 8.22
CA ALA A 113 12.46 -1.06 9.48
C ALA A 113 11.18 -1.80 9.91
N SER A 114 10.00 -1.22 9.66
CA SER A 114 8.73 -1.92 9.90
C SER A 114 8.51 -3.08 8.92
N ALA A 115 8.84 -2.92 7.63
CA ALA A 115 8.77 -4.01 6.68
C ALA A 115 9.70 -5.18 7.05
N GLU A 116 10.93 -4.89 7.48
CA GLU A 116 11.88 -5.89 8.00
C GLU A 116 11.31 -6.62 9.22
N THR A 117 10.75 -5.87 10.18
CA THR A 117 10.12 -6.44 11.39
C THR A 117 8.96 -7.38 11.04
N ILE A 118 8.15 -7.03 10.05
CA ILE A 118 7.04 -7.86 9.59
C ILE A 118 7.57 -9.12 8.88
N PHE A 119 8.56 -8.96 8.00
CA PHE A 119 9.15 -10.09 7.28
C PHE A 119 9.79 -11.11 8.24
N GLU A 120 10.44 -10.65 9.31
CA GLU A 120 10.93 -11.52 10.39
C GLU A 120 9.82 -12.36 11.04
N ASP A 121 8.60 -11.82 11.15
CA ASP A 121 7.45 -12.58 11.67
C ASP A 121 6.89 -13.56 10.65
N LEU A 122 6.80 -13.17 9.37
CA LEU A 122 6.42 -14.06 8.26
C LEU A 122 7.33 -15.29 8.21
N CYS A 123 8.65 -15.13 8.40
CA CYS A 123 9.60 -16.24 8.40
C CYS A 123 9.31 -17.30 9.49
N LYS A 124 8.63 -16.93 10.60
CA LYS A 124 8.26 -17.89 11.66
C LYS A 124 7.08 -18.78 11.25
N GLY A 125 6.32 -18.37 10.24
CA GLY A 125 5.22 -19.13 9.68
C GLY A 125 5.66 -20.20 8.68
N TRP A 126 6.94 -20.27 8.33
CA TRP A 126 7.45 -21.29 7.43
C TRP A 126 7.72 -22.61 8.18
N ASP A 127 7.32 -23.74 7.59
CA ASP A 127 7.79 -25.06 7.99
C ASP A 127 7.93 -26.02 6.79
N ASP A 128 8.33 -27.27 7.06
CA ASP A 128 8.59 -28.29 6.04
C ASP A 128 7.33 -29.11 5.65
N VAL A 129 6.15 -28.78 6.18
CA VAL A 129 4.91 -29.46 5.77
C VAL A 129 4.67 -29.22 4.29
N CYS A 130 4.22 -30.24 3.56
CA CYS A 130 4.07 -30.20 2.11
C CYS A 130 5.36 -29.87 1.32
N GLY A 131 6.54 -30.05 1.93
CA GLY A 131 7.83 -29.76 1.30
C GLY A 131 8.27 -28.30 1.39
N GLY A 132 7.65 -27.53 2.30
CA GLY A 132 7.90 -26.11 2.47
C GLY A 132 6.63 -25.30 2.28
N GLY A 133 6.50 -24.22 3.04
CA GLY A 133 5.45 -23.24 2.79
C GLY A 133 5.20 -22.35 3.99
N LEU A 134 4.65 -21.17 3.69
CA LEU A 134 4.12 -20.28 4.70
C LEU A 134 2.67 -20.66 4.98
N TRP A 135 2.35 -20.91 6.25
CA TRP A 135 0.96 -21.10 6.68
C TRP A 135 0.15 -19.83 6.44
N TRP A 136 -1.17 -19.96 6.25
CA TRP A 136 -2.03 -18.79 6.11
C TRP A 136 -2.17 -18.01 7.43
N LYS A 137 -2.35 -18.73 8.56
CA LYS A 137 -2.49 -18.13 9.89
C LYS A 137 -1.64 -18.82 10.95
N LYS A 138 -1.36 -18.10 12.04
CA LYS A 138 -0.40 -18.47 13.10
C LYS A 138 -0.76 -19.75 13.85
N ASP A 139 -2.05 -20.08 13.95
CA ASP A 139 -2.53 -21.30 14.62
C ASP A 139 -2.45 -22.57 13.74
N ARG A 140 -2.02 -22.43 12.46
CA ARG A 140 -1.85 -23.52 11.49
C ARG A 140 -3.12 -24.35 11.26
N THR A 141 -4.27 -23.70 11.33
CA THR A 141 -5.56 -24.27 10.92
C THR A 141 -6.11 -23.55 9.69
N TYR A 142 -7.05 -24.18 8.99
CA TYR A 142 -7.71 -23.62 7.80
C TYR A 142 -9.21 -23.50 8.06
#